data_AF-A0A9D8MVQ9-F1
#
_entry.id   AF-A0A9D8MVQ9-F1
#
_cell.length_a   1.000
_cell.length_b   1.000
_cell.length_c   1.000
_cell.angle_alpha   90.00
_cell.angle_beta   90.00
_cell.angle_gamma   90.00
#
_symmetry.space_group_name_H-M   'P 1'
#
loop_
_entity.id
_entity.type
_entity.pdbx_description
1 polymer ?
#
loop_
_entity_poly.entity_id
_entity_poly.type
_entity_poly.pdbx_seq_one_letter_code
_entity_poly.pdbx_strand_id
1 'polypeptide(L)'
;MMKDIRYITIGVALATIALVGCSRFEEDDLFDESAALRIEHNADKLQEILVDAPYGWVIQYYVGRGVAVFEGFNIFANFERGGKVTLAGDHRFLRNGNAGKYTEYSSLYEIIREDGLVLAFNTWNDVLTPFVDPVAYWAAPEFLVKDGEGMQGDQNLVVMSMTKNEILFRGERYDALIRMIKADRDWQTYIDDTQAMKNQITGEGINSYYITAENETMYCVGLRDGRYRISDRIKNPLKVDSISCCFTPTGFRNERTDTIAGHVFQEFKMNEEGTALINEDASVRITATWDTSLAESTEIMWIDAESLSDDL
;
A
#
# COMPACT_ATOMS: atom_id res chain seq x y z
N MET A 1 16.44 -59.65 -39.49
CA MET A 1 17.77 -59.09 -39.81
C MET A 1 17.75 -57.58 -40.08
N MET A 2 16.98 -57.03 -41.05
CA MET A 2 16.92 -55.56 -41.27
C MET A 2 16.03 -54.79 -40.27
N LYS A 3 15.01 -55.43 -39.67
CA LYS A 3 14.15 -54.79 -38.65
C LYS A 3 14.85 -54.70 -37.29
N ASP A 4 15.59 -55.73 -36.90
CA ASP A 4 16.28 -55.81 -35.60
C ASP A 4 17.42 -54.77 -35.49
N ILE A 5 18.13 -54.52 -36.60
CA ILE A 5 19.14 -53.46 -36.68
C ILE A 5 18.50 -52.06 -36.51
N ARG A 6 17.31 -51.83 -37.07
CA ARG A 6 16.61 -50.54 -36.94
C ARG A 6 16.17 -50.24 -35.50
N TYR A 7 15.70 -51.23 -34.75
CA TYR A 7 15.34 -51.05 -33.34
C TYR A 7 16.56 -50.81 -32.43
N ILE A 8 17.69 -51.45 -32.73
CA ILE A 8 18.96 -51.22 -32.03
C ILE A 8 19.51 -49.81 -32.34
N THR A 9 19.45 -49.36 -33.59
CA THR A 9 19.89 -48.01 -33.96
C THR A 9 18.99 -46.91 -33.35
N ILE A 10 17.67 -47.13 -33.28
CA ILE A 10 16.74 -46.21 -32.62
C ILE A 10 16.93 -46.20 -31.09
N GLY A 11 17.18 -47.36 -30.48
CA GLY A 11 17.45 -47.46 -29.03
C GLY A 11 18.75 -46.79 -28.60
N VAL A 12 19.82 -46.91 -29.40
CA VAL A 12 21.10 -46.24 -29.15
C VAL A 12 20.99 -44.73 -29.36
N ALA A 13 20.22 -44.28 -30.36
CA ALA A 13 19.98 -42.86 -30.59
C ALA A 13 19.17 -42.19 -29.45
N LEU A 14 18.14 -42.86 -28.91
CA LEU A 14 17.38 -42.36 -27.76
C LEU A 14 18.22 -42.30 -26.47
N ALA A 15 19.10 -43.28 -26.24
CA ALA A 15 19.99 -43.29 -25.08
C ALA A 15 21.04 -42.17 -25.13
N THR A 16 21.52 -41.81 -26.33
CA THR A 16 22.43 -40.67 -26.49
C THR A 16 21.74 -39.33 -26.25
N ILE A 17 20.49 -39.14 -26.70
CA ILE A 17 19.72 -37.90 -26.48
C ILE A 17 19.40 -37.71 -24.98
N ALA A 18 19.13 -38.80 -24.25
CA ALA A 18 18.93 -38.74 -22.80
C ALA A 18 20.20 -38.35 -22.01
N LEU A 19 21.40 -38.65 -22.53
CA LEU A 19 22.67 -38.30 -21.87
C LEU A 19 23.15 -36.87 -22.21
N VAL A 20 22.77 -36.30 -23.36
CA VAL A 20 23.05 -34.87 -23.67
C VAL A 20 21.99 -33.93 -23.05
N GLY A 21 20.79 -34.45 -22.75
CA GLY A 21 19.72 -33.68 -22.10
C GLY A 21 19.96 -33.37 -20.61
N CYS A 22 20.94 -34.04 -19.98
CA CYS A 22 21.30 -33.81 -18.57
C CYS A 22 22.63 -33.05 -18.37
N SER A 23 23.27 -32.54 -19.42
CA SER A 23 24.61 -31.92 -19.30
C SER A 23 24.79 -30.58 -20.01
N ARG A 24 23.71 -29.87 -20.38
CA ARG A 24 23.80 -28.56 -21.05
C ARG A 24 22.71 -27.54 -20.66
N PHE A 25 22.42 -27.49 -19.37
CA PHE A 25 21.93 -26.25 -18.76
C PHE A 25 22.90 -25.92 -17.61
N GLU A 26 24.15 -25.61 -17.95
CA GLU A 26 24.83 -24.55 -17.21
C GLU A 26 24.07 -23.29 -17.63
N GLU A 27 22.98 -22.98 -16.93
CA GLU A 27 22.56 -21.59 -16.87
C GLU A 27 23.78 -20.86 -16.31
N ASP A 28 24.32 -19.91 -17.08
CA ASP A 28 25.23 -18.94 -16.50
C ASP A 28 24.54 -18.45 -15.23
N ASP A 29 25.19 -18.62 -14.08
CA ASP A 29 24.63 -18.22 -12.80
C ASP A 29 24.21 -16.75 -12.95
N LEU A 30 22.89 -16.51 -13.05
CA LEU A 30 22.34 -15.18 -13.36
C LEU A 30 22.70 -14.16 -12.27
N PHE A 31 23.22 -14.65 -11.15
CA PHE A 31 23.70 -13.93 -9.99
C PHE A 31 25.04 -14.51 -9.54
N ASP A 32 26.02 -13.65 -9.27
CA ASP A 32 27.34 -14.04 -8.77
C ASP A 32 27.30 -14.68 -7.35
N GLU A 33 26.16 -14.57 -6.65
CA GLU A 33 25.93 -15.08 -5.30
C GLU A 33 24.67 -15.97 -5.25
N SER A 34 24.69 -16.98 -4.37
CA SER A 34 23.52 -17.83 -4.12
C SER A 34 22.33 -17.01 -3.58
N ALA A 35 21.12 -17.47 -3.87
CA ALA A 35 19.90 -16.81 -3.38
C ALA A 35 19.88 -16.63 -1.85
N ALA A 36 20.43 -17.59 -1.10
CA ALA A 36 20.54 -17.52 0.35
C ALA A 36 21.49 -16.40 0.83
N LEU A 37 22.67 -16.27 0.21
CA LEU A 37 23.62 -15.20 0.54
C LEU A 37 23.05 -13.81 0.24
N ARG A 38 22.33 -13.67 -0.88
CA ARG A 38 21.64 -12.43 -1.23
C ARG A 38 20.59 -12.03 -0.20
N ILE A 39 19.84 -13.00 0.34
CA ILE A 39 18.84 -12.74 1.38
C ILE A 39 19.52 -12.30 2.68
N GLU A 40 20.64 -12.91 3.07
CA GLU A 40 21.42 -12.47 4.25
C GLU A 40 21.96 -11.05 4.08
N HIS A 41 22.61 -10.75 2.96
CA HIS A 41 23.10 -9.39 2.66
C HIS A 41 21.96 -8.36 2.65
N ASN A 42 20.80 -8.72 2.13
CA ASN A 42 19.63 -7.84 2.14
C ASN A 42 19.03 -7.68 3.55
N ALA A 43 19.08 -8.71 4.39
CA ALA A 43 18.62 -8.64 5.79
C ALA A 43 19.50 -7.71 6.61
N ASP A 44 20.83 -7.82 6.48
CA ASP A 44 21.78 -6.91 7.13
C ASP A 44 21.61 -5.47 6.65
N LYS A 45 21.47 -5.29 5.33
CA LYS A 45 21.20 -3.97 4.72
C LYS A 45 19.89 -3.37 5.22
N LEU A 46 18.82 -4.16 5.30
CA LEU A 46 17.53 -3.70 5.83
C LEU A 46 17.70 -3.27 7.29
N GLN A 47 18.35 -4.08 8.12
CA GLN A 47 18.61 -3.76 9.52
C GLN A 47 19.38 -2.44 9.69
N GLU A 48 20.38 -2.18 8.84
CA GLU A 48 21.12 -0.91 8.82
C GLU A 48 20.24 0.27 8.41
N ILE A 49 19.44 0.11 7.35
CA ILE A 49 18.52 1.15 6.89
C ILE A 49 17.52 1.49 7.99
N LEU A 50 16.86 0.49 8.59
CA LEU A 50 15.82 0.68 9.61
C LEU A 50 16.30 1.53 10.79
N VAL A 51 17.54 1.32 11.25
CA VAL A 51 18.11 2.02 12.42
C VAL A 51 18.84 3.32 12.06
N ASP A 52 19.09 3.60 10.77
CA ASP A 52 19.70 4.86 10.29
C ASP A 52 18.67 6.00 10.18
N ALA A 53 17.52 5.93 10.85
CA ALA A 53 16.46 6.93 10.76
C ALA A 53 16.35 7.78 12.04
N PRO A 54 16.95 9.00 12.09
CA PRO A 54 17.03 9.79 13.32
C PRO A 54 15.67 10.27 13.85
N TYR A 55 14.69 10.47 12.96
CA TYR A 55 13.29 10.75 13.33
C TYR A 55 12.39 9.51 13.15
N GLY A 56 12.97 8.33 12.93
CA GLY A 56 12.22 7.13 12.56
C GLY A 56 11.62 7.20 11.16
N TRP A 57 10.53 6.48 10.97
CA TRP A 57 9.87 6.21 9.70
C TRP A 57 8.39 6.58 9.76
N VAL A 58 7.83 6.93 8.60
CA VAL A 58 6.39 7.03 8.36
C VAL A 58 5.97 5.88 7.43
N ILE A 59 5.08 5.03 7.91
CA ILE A 59 4.49 3.90 7.20
C ILE A 59 3.10 4.35 6.72
N GLN A 60 2.95 4.48 5.40
CA GLN A 60 1.68 4.71 4.73
C GLN A 60 0.99 3.35 4.54
N TYR A 61 0.05 3.07 5.42
CA TYR A 61 -0.56 1.77 5.66
C TYR A 61 -2.02 1.73 5.19
N TYR A 62 -2.42 0.62 4.59
CA TYR A 62 -3.75 0.40 4.03
C TYR A 62 -4.30 -0.95 4.49
N VAL A 63 -5.62 -1.04 4.58
CA VAL A 63 -6.33 -2.21 5.11
C VAL A 63 -7.59 -2.46 4.29
N GLY A 64 -8.11 -3.69 4.33
CA GLY A 64 -9.24 -4.11 3.50
C GLY A 64 -8.78 -4.77 2.20
N ARG A 65 -9.73 -5.44 1.53
CA ARG A 65 -9.55 -6.04 0.20
C ARG A 65 -10.59 -5.51 -0.78
N GLY A 66 -10.21 -5.48 -2.06
CA GLY A 66 -11.12 -5.09 -3.13
C GLY A 66 -11.39 -3.60 -3.13
N VAL A 67 -12.67 -3.22 -3.11
CA VAL A 67 -13.09 -1.81 -3.11
C VAL A 67 -12.68 -1.15 -1.80
N ALA A 68 -12.06 0.02 -1.86
CA ALA A 68 -11.64 0.76 -0.68
C ALA A 68 -12.82 1.03 0.26
N VAL A 69 -12.68 0.57 1.51
CA VAL A 69 -13.66 0.73 2.60
C VAL A 69 -13.14 1.58 3.75
N PHE A 70 -11.82 1.66 3.91
CA PHE A 70 -11.15 2.41 4.97
C PHE A 70 -10.33 3.56 4.42
N GLU A 71 -9.98 4.52 5.27
CA GLU A 71 -8.94 5.49 4.97
C GLU A 71 -7.54 4.86 4.93
N GLY A 72 -6.56 5.58 4.37
CA GLY A 72 -5.15 5.26 4.59
C GLY A 72 -4.65 5.81 5.94
N PHE A 73 -3.71 5.11 6.56
CA PHE A 73 -3.17 5.45 7.88
C PHE A 73 -1.67 5.77 7.81
N ASN A 74 -1.25 6.85 8.46
CA ASN A 74 0.17 7.05 8.78
C ASN A 74 0.47 6.41 10.13
N ILE A 75 1.32 5.39 10.13
CA ILE A 75 1.88 4.77 11.34
C ILE A 75 3.35 5.15 11.41
N PHE A 76 3.83 5.55 12.57
CA PHE A 76 5.23 5.92 12.76
C PHE A 76 6.00 4.78 13.39
N ALA A 77 7.28 4.63 13.04
CA ALA A 77 8.12 3.57 13.57
C ALA A 77 9.55 4.03 13.84
N ASN A 78 10.08 3.74 15.02
CA ASN A 78 11.50 3.86 15.32
C ASN A 78 12.07 2.50 15.69
N PHE A 79 13.09 2.04 14.97
CA PHE A 79 13.70 0.74 15.13
C PHE A 79 15.01 0.84 15.91
N GLU A 80 15.19 -0.03 16.89
CA GLU A 80 16.43 -0.15 17.65
C GLU A 80 17.19 -1.42 17.25
N ARG A 81 18.52 -1.37 17.37
CA ARG A 81 19.37 -2.58 17.26
C ARG A 81 19.02 -3.50 18.43
N GLY A 82 18.55 -4.71 18.15
CA GLY A 82 18.10 -5.68 19.15
C GLY A 82 16.63 -6.08 19.04
N GLY A 83 15.93 -5.71 17.96
CA GLY A 83 14.59 -6.19 17.67
C GLY A 83 13.46 -5.43 18.38
N LYS A 84 13.74 -4.28 18.98
CA LYS A 84 12.71 -3.40 19.57
C LYS A 84 12.26 -2.33 18.57
N VAL A 85 10.94 -2.15 18.44
CA VAL A 85 10.34 -1.06 17.66
C VAL A 85 9.40 -0.24 18.54
N THR A 86 9.47 1.08 18.45
CA THR A 86 8.42 1.96 18.98
C THR A 86 7.53 2.37 17.82
N LEU A 87 6.25 2.05 17.92
CA LEU A 87 5.22 2.45 16.97
C LEU A 87 4.40 3.61 17.51
N ALA A 88 3.96 4.51 16.63
CA ALA A 88 3.06 5.60 17.01
C ALA A 88 1.97 5.86 15.96
N GLY A 89 0.90 6.52 16.39
CA GLY A 89 -0.19 6.97 15.50
C GLY A 89 -1.28 7.71 16.27
N ASP A 90 -2.27 8.23 15.55
CA ASP A 90 -3.40 9.01 16.08
C ASP A 90 -4.76 8.55 15.49
N HIS A 91 -4.84 7.35 14.92
CA HIS A 91 -6.05 6.87 14.24
C HIS A 91 -7.20 6.55 15.22
N ARG A 92 -8.43 6.55 14.71
CA ARG A 92 -9.65 6.34 15.52
C ARG A 92 -9.79 4.94 16.12
N PHE A 93 -8.98 3.98 15.66
CA PHE A 93 -9.03 2.58 16.09
C PHE A 93 -8.05 2.25 17.23
N LEU A 94 -7.32 3.24 17.73
CA LEU A 94 -6.44 3.07 18.89
C LEU A 94 -7.23 2.60 20.11
N ARG A 95 -6.66 1.62 20.83
CA ARG A 95 -7.29 0.97 21.99
C ARG A 95 -7.09 1.77 23.28
N ASN A 96 -7.61 1.25 24.39
CA ASN A 96 -7.36 1.76 25.74
C ASN A 96 -7.75 3.24 25.96
N GLY A 97 -8.79 3.71 25.24
CA GLY A 97 -9.29 5.09 25.36
C GLY A 97 -8.46 6.14 24.60
N ASN A 98 -7.62 5.69 23.68
CA ASN A 98 -6.71 6.54 22.89
C ASN A 98 -7.20 6.83 21.46
N ALA A 99 -8.43 6.46 21.11
CA ALA A 99 -9.02 6.77 19.81
C ALA A 99 -8.81 8.25 19.44
N GLY A 100 -8.15 8.50 18.30
CA GLY A 100 -7.91 9.86 17.80
C GLY A 100 -6.79 10.63 18.52
N LYS A 101 -6.03 9.99 19.43
CA LYS A 101 -4.98 10.64 20.22
C LYS A 101 -3.61 10.08 19.86
N TYR A 102 -2.62 10.96 19.77
CA TYR A 102 -1.23 10.56 19.64
C TYR A 102 -0.85 9.55 20.73
N THR A 103 -0.42 8.37 20.30
CA THR A 103 -0.08 7.24 21.18
C THR A 103 1.17 6.58 20.68
N GLU A 104 2.11 6.31 21.59
CA GLU A 104 3.31 5.51 21.34
C GLU A 104 3.23 4.19 22.09
N TYR A 105 3.75 3.13 21.49
CA TYR A 105 3.84 1.82 22.12
C TYR A 105 5.09 1.07 21.61
N SER A 106 5.90 0.56 22.54
CA SER A 106 7.08 -0.25 22.20
C SER A 106 6.73 -1.73 22.18
N SER A 107 7.15 -2.41 21.11
CA SER A 107 6.98 -3.85 20.89
C SER A 107 8.24 -4.41 20.23
N LEU A 108 8.17 -5.66 19.75
CA LEU A 108 9.26 -6.31 19.05
C LEU A 108 8.97 -6.42 17.55
N TYR A 109 10.04 -6.39 16.76
CA TYR A 109 10.04 -6.71 15.35
C TYR A 109 11.09 -7.77 15.04
N GLU A 110 10.89 -8.46 13.93
CA GLU A 110 11.82 -9.45 13.41
C GLU A 110 11.99 -9.29 11.91
N ILE A 111 13.19 -9.61 11.42
CA ILE A 111 13.47 -9.72 9.99
C ILE A 111 13.52 -11.21 9.66
N ILE A 112 12.46 -11.72 9.05
CA ILE A 112 12.29 -13.13 8.67
C ILE A 112 12.77 -13.32 7.23
N ARG A 113 13.32 -14.51 6.95
CA ARG A 113 13.96 -14.89 5.69
C ARG A 113 13.22 -16.05 5.02
N GLU A 114 11.90 -15.94 4.93
CA GLU A 114 11.02 -16.97 4.35
C GLU A 114 10.32 -16.38 3.13
N ASP A 115 10.45 -17.04 1.97
CA ASP A 115 9.90 -16.61 0.66
C ASP A 115 10.14 -15.13 0.31
N GLY A 116 11.29 -14.61 0.75
CA GLY A 116 11.68 -13.22 0.60
C GLY A 116 12.27 -12.68 1.90
N LEU A 117 12.35 -11.36 1.98
CA LEU A 117 12.73 -10.65 3.20
C LEU A 117 11.47 -10.04 3.79
N VAL A 118 11.11 -10.42 5.02
CA VAL A 118 9.86 -10.02 5.67
C VAL A 118 10.17 -9.22 6.93
N LEU A 119 9.58 -8.04 7.05
CA LEU A 119 9.54 -7.28 8.29
C LEU A 119 8.26 -7.67 9.06
N ALA A 120 8.43 -8.34 10.19
CA ALA A 120 7.34 -8.89 10.98
C ALA A 120 7.18 -8.15 12.31
N PHE A 121 5.95 -7.72 12.62
CA PHE A 121 5.57 -7.18 13.92
C PHE A 121 4.93 -8.30 14.76
N ASN A 122 5.78 -9.14 15.37
CA ASN A 122 5.35 -10.41 16.00
C ASN A 122 4.79 -10.27 17.42
N THR A 123 4.82 -9.07 18.00
CA THR A 123 4.37 -8.80 19.37
C THR A 123 3.21 -7.82 19.36
N TRP A 124 2.27 -8.03 20.28
CA TRP A 124 1.14 -7.11 20.48
C TRP A 124 1.59 -5.65 20.56
N ASN A 125 0.88 -4.80 19.84
CA ASN A 125 1.11 -3.35 19.81
C ASN A 125 -0.21 -2.59 19.62
N ASP A 126 -0.50 -1.63 20.50
CA ASP A 126 -1.79 -0.92 20.51
C ASP A 126 -2.06 -0.02 19.29
N VAL A 127 -1.04 0.22 18.45
CA VAL A 127 -1.13 1.05 17.23
C VAL A 127 -1.46 0.22 15.98
N LEU A 128 -0.73 -0.87 15.74
CA LEU A 128 -0.87 -1.69 14.51
C LEU A 128 -1.90 -2.81 14.68
N THR A 129 -1.90 -3.48 15.84
CA THR A 129 -2.75 -4.65 16.10
C THR A 129 -4.25 -4.41 15.91
N PRO A 130 -4.82 -3.21 16.14
CA PRO A 130 -6.21 -2.93 15.79
C PRO A 130 -6.59 -3.27 14.35
N PHE A 131 -5.65 -3.20 13.41
CA PHE A 131 -5.89 -3.50 11.99
C PHE A 131 -5.81 -4.99 11.65
N VAL A 132 -5.07 -5.76 12.45
CA VAL A 132 -4.70 -7.16 12.17
C VAL A 132 -5.52 -8.14 13.00
N ASP A 133 -6.03 -7.72 14.15
CA ASP A 133 -6.77 -8.55 15.09
C ASP A 133 -8.11 -9.01 14.48
N PRO A 134 -8.34 -10.33 14.32
CA PRO A 134 -9.56 -10.87 13.73
C PRO A 134 -10.82 -10.61 14.58
N VAL A 135 -10.66 -10.28 15.87
CA VAL A 135 -11.78 -10.10 16.82
C VAL A 135 -12.18 -8.62 16.97
N ALA A 136 -11.36 -7.69 16.48
CA ALA A 136 -11.56 -6.28 16.77
C ALA A 136 -12.62 -5.63 15.87
N TYR A 137 -13.85 -5.59 16.35
CA TYR A 137 -14.81 -4.58 15.91
C TYR A 137 -15.59 -3.94 17.08
N TRP A 138 -15.11 -2.78 17.51
CA TRP A 138 -15.91 -1.81 18.30
C TRP A 138 -15.97 -0.42 17.63
N ALA A 139 -15.36 -0.26 16.44
CA ALA A 139 -15.21 1.03 15.74
C ALA A 139 -15.28 1.05 14.18
N ALA A 140 -15.11 -0.09 13.47
CA ALA A 140 -15.37 -0.28 12.02
C ALA A 140 -16.72 -1.00 11.64
N PRO A 141 -17.82 -0.29 11.30
CA PRO A 141 -19.19 -0.80 11.14
C PRO A 141 -19.39 -2.30 10.79
N GLU A 142 -20.35 -3.04 11.38
CA GLU A 142 -20.59 -4.49 11.10
C GLU A 142 -20.81 -4.79 9.61
N PHE A 143 -21.23 -3.79 8.82
CA PHE A 143 -21.37 -3.91 7.37
C PHE A 143 -20.04 -3.80 6.60
N LEU A 144 -18.98 -3.27 7.22
CA LEU A 144 -17.63 -3.14 6.66
C LEU A 144 -16.70 -4.30 7.05
N VAL A 145 -16.94 -4.93 8.21
CA VAL A 145 -16.07 -6.00 8.76
C VAL A 145 -16.90 -7.22 9.15
N LYS A 146 -16.60 -8.37 8.56
CA LYS A 146 -17.15 -9.67 8.98
C LYS A 146 -16.50 -10.12 10.29
N ASP A 147 -17.31 -10.75 11.15
CA ASP A 147 -16.83 -11.34 12.40
C ASP A 147 -15.73 -12.38 12.13
N GLY A 148 -14.60 -12.24 12.82
CA GLY A 148 -13.42 -13.09 12.64
C GLY A 148 -12.46 -12.70 11.50
N GLU A 149 -12.78 -11.69 10.68
CA GLU A 149 -11.88 -11.21 9.62
C GLU A 149 -11.05 -9.97 10.02
N GLY A 150 -11.51 -9.21 11.02
CA GLY A 150 -10.87 -7.95 11.41
C GLY A 150 -10.87 -6.92 10.28
N MET A 151 -10.00 -5.91 10.37
CA MET A 151 -9.90 -4.88 9.32
C MET A 151 -9.09 -5.33 8.09
N GLN A 152 -8.65 -6.59 8.03
CA GLN A 152 -7.84 -7.14 6.95
C GLN A 152 -6.52 -6.37 6.76
N GLY A 153 -5.84 -6.02 7.86
CA GLY A 153 -4.47 -5.49 7.85
C GLY A 153 -3.42 -6.60 7.96
N ASP A 154 -2.18 -6.29 7.56
CA ASP A 154 -1.01 -7.16 7.63
C ASP A 154 0.00 -6.72 8.72
N GLN A 155 0.44 -7.68 9.54
CA GLN A 155 1.57 -7.52 10.48
C GLN A 155 2.92 -7.95 9.87
N ASN A 156 2.88 -8.74 8.80
CA ASN A 156 4.05 -9.24 8.10
C ASN A 156 4.13 -8.55 6.74
N LEU A 157 5.24 -7.85 6.51
CA LEU A 157 5.43 -7.01 5.36
C LEU A 157 6.60 -7.53 4.52
N VAL A 158 6.28 -8.07 3.35
CA VAL A 158 7.28 -8.58 2.39
C VAL A 158 7.96 -7.39 1.71
N VAL A 159 9.29 -7.29 1.82
CA VAL A 159 10.08 -6.22 1.21
C VAL A 159 10.11 -6.39 -0.30
N MET A 160 9.62 -5.38 -1.03
CA MET A 160 9.59 -5.36 -2.49
C MET A 160 10.75 -4.56 -3.08
N SER A 161 11.11 -3.45 -2.45
CA SER A 161 12.34 -2.71 -2.76
C SER A 161 12.77 -1.91 -1.55
N MET A 162 14.07 -1.60 -1.47
CA MET A 162 14.63 -0.81 -0.37
C MET A 162 15.70 0.16 -0.89
N THR A 163 15.58 1.41 -0.48
CA THR A 163 16.58 2.47 -0.62
C THR A 163 16.89 3.05 0.77
N LYS A 164 17.82 4.00 0.85
CA LYS A 164 18.16 4.64 2.13
C LYS A 164 17.00 5.41 2.77
N ASN A 165 16.08 5.91 1.96
CA ASN A 165 15.02 6.83 2.41
C ASN A 165 13.60 6.26 2.22
N GLU A 166 13.47 5.11 1.56
CA GLU A 166 12.19 4.51 1.22
C GLU A 166 12.31 2.99 1.16
N ILE A 167 11.33 2.30 1.73
CA ILE A 167 11.13 0.87 1.57
C ILE A 167 9.69 0.65 1.11
N LEU A 168 9.52 -0.13 0.03
CA LEU A 168 8.22 -0.57 -0.45
C LEU A 168 7.97 -1.99 0.02
N PHE A 169 6.77 -2.21 0.53
CA PHE A 169 6.32 -3.48 1.04
C PHE A 169 5.03 -3.93 0.35
N ARG A 170 4.81 -5.24 0.39
CA ARG A 170 3.52 -5.88 0.14
C ARG A 170 3.11 -6.62 1.41
N GLY A 171 1.88 -6.43 1.87
CA GLY A 171 1.32 -7.22 2.97
C GLY A 171 1.31 -8.71 2.63
N GLU A 172 1.71 -9.56 3.58
CA GLU A 172 1.86 -11.01 3.34
C GLU A 172 0.53 -11.72 3.07
N ARG A 173 -0.55 -11.32 3.74
CA ARG A 173 -1.87 -11.97 3.66
C ARG A 173 -2.83 -11.26 2.72
N TYR A 174 -2.81 -9.92 2.68
CA TYR A 174 -3.81 -9.13 1.96
C TYR A 174 -3.25 -8.33 0.79
N ASP A 175 -1.95 -8.47 0.50
CA ASP A 175 -1.26 -7.87 -0.65
C ASP A 175 -1.29 -6.32 -0.71
N ALA A 176 -1.65 -5.65 0.39
CA ALA A 176 -1.67 -4.19 0.46
C ALA A 176 -0.28 -3.59 0.17
N LEU A 177 -0.22 -2.60 -0.73
CA LEU A 177 1.02 -1.92 -1.09
C LEU A 177 1.33 -0.82 -0.08
N ILE A 178 2.30 -1.10 0.79
CA ILE A 178 2.66 -0.24 1.91
C ILE A 178 3.98 0.46 1.60
N ARG A 179 4.05 1.76 1.87
CA ARG A 179 5.26 2.56 1.66
C ARG A 179 5.77 3.06 3.00
N MET A 180 7.05 2.82 3.29
CA MET A 180 7.72 3.35 4.46
C MET A 180 8.77 4.37 4.03
N ILE A 181 8.59 5.62 4.43
CA ILE A 181 9.50 6.73 4.12
C ILE A 181 10.20 7.19 5.39
N LYS A 182 11.47 7.58 5.25
CA LYS A 182 12.24 8.12 6.37
C LYS A 182 11.60 9.43 6.82
N ALA A 183 11.28 9.55 8.10
CA ALA A 183 10.71 10.77 8.65
C ALA A 183 11.76 11.90 8.61
N ASP A 184 11.31 13.10 8.28
CA ASP A 184 12.15 14.30 8.18
C ASP A 184 11.99 15.24 9.39
N ARG A 185 11.06 14.91 10.30
CA ARG A 185 10.69 15.70 11.49
C ARG A 185 10.09 14.79 12.57
N ASP A 186 9.89 15.36 13.74
CA ASP A 186 9.18 14.73 14.86
C ASP A 186 7.75 14.28 14.46
N TRP A 187 7.28 13.16 15.03
CA TRP A 187 6.02 12.53 14.63
C TRP A 187 4.79 13.40 14.91
N GLN A 188 4.74 14.10 16.05
CA GLN A 188 3.63 15.01 16.34
C GLN A 188 3.62 16.16 15.34
N THR A 189 4.79 16.70 14.99
CA THR A 189 4.89 17.75 13.97
C THR A 189 4.43 17.25 12.59
N TYR A 190 4.81 16.03 12.20
CA TYR A 190 4.35 15.42 10.95
C TYR A 190 2.82 15.27 10.93
N ILE A 191 2.22 14.82 12.04
CA ILE A 191 0.77 14.69 12.18
C ILE A 191 0.09 16.06 12.03
N ASP A 192 0.56 17.07 12.75
CA ASP A 192 -0.02 18.42 12.74
C ASP A 192 0.05 19.04 11.32
N ASP A 193 1.20 18.90 10.64
CA ASP A 193 1.37 19.38 9.26
C ASP A 193 0.49 18.62 8.28
N THR A 194 0.33 17.31 8.47
CA THR A 194 -0.58 16.48 7.66
C THR A 194 -2.04 16.91 7.85
N GLN A 195 -2.45 17.21 9.09
CA GLN A 195 -3.79 17.72 9.38
C GLN A 195 -4.00 19.11 8.79
N ALA A 196 -2.99 19.99 8.85
CA ALA A 196 -3.04 21.31 8.22
C ALA A 196 -3.19 21.20 6.69
N MET A 197 -2.40 20.33 6.05
CA MET A 197 -2.49 20.06 4.62
C MET A 197 -3.86 19.48 4.23
N LYS A 198 -4.35 18.49 4.97
CA LYS A 198 -5.70 17.93 4.80
C LYS A 198 -6.76 19.03 4.87
N ASN A 199 -6.72 19.88 5.90
CA ASN A 199 -7.69 20.97 6.07
C ASN A 199 -7.58 22.02 4.96
N GLN A 200 -6.38 22.29 4.44
CA GLN A 200 -6.18 23.19 3.31
C GLN A 200 -6.86 22.67 2.03
N ILE A 201 -6.76 21.36 1.76
CA ILE A 201 -7.30 20.77 0.52
C ILE A 201 -8.75 20.33 0.64
N THR A 202 -9.23 19.97 1.85
CA THR A 202 -10.59 19.47 2.11
C THR A 202 -11.39 20.32 3.11
N GLY A 203 -11.09 21.63 3.16
CA GLY A 203 -11.73 22.59 4.05
C GLY A 203 -13.26 22.69 3.87
N GLU A 204 -13.93 23.41 4.77
CA GLU A 204 -15.39 23.56 4.71
C GLU A 204 -15.85 24.11 3.35
N GLY A 205 -16.77 23.39 2.70
CA GLY A 205 -17.31 23.73 1.39
C GLY A 205 -16.60 23.06 0.20
N ILE A 206 -15.46 22.39 0.40
CA ILE A 206 -14.73 21.67 -0.67
C ILE A 206 -15.00 20.17 -0.56
N ASN A 207 -15.97 19.68 -1.33
CA ASN A 207 -16.34 18.26 -1.34
C ASN A 207 -16.10 17.56 -2.67
N SER A 208 -15.83 18.33 -3.72
CA SER A 208 -15.77 17.87 -5.11
C SER A 208 -14.50 18.35 -5.79
N TYR A 209 -13.93 17.50 -6.63
CA TYR A 209 -12.67 17.77 -7.31
C TYR A 209 -12.72 17.25 -8.74
N TYR A 210 -12.06 17.97 -9.65
CA TYR A 210 -11.71 17.42 -10.96
C TYR A 210 -10.29 16.88 -10.93
N ILE A 211 -10.10 15.70 -11.51
CA ILE A 211 -8.79 15.14 -11.84
C ILE A 211 -8.64 15.28 -13.35
N THR A 212 -7.65 16.02 -13.82
CA THR A 212 -7.49 16.41 -15.22
C THR A 212 -6.12 16.04 -15.74
N ALA A 213 -6.07 15.57 -16.97
CA ALA A 213 -4.86 15.39 -17.75
C ALA A 213 -5.20 15.58 -19.23
N GLU A 214 -4.42 16.42 -19.91
CA GLU A 214 -4.67 16.80 -21.31
C GLU A 214 -6.13 17.25 -21.55
N ASN A 215 -6.92 16.45 -22.28
CA ASN A 215 -8.33 16.72 -22.60
C ASN A 215 -9.31 15.82 -21.83
N GLU A 216 -8.82 14.99 -20.91
CA GLU A 216 -9.64 14.10 -20.10
C GLU A 216 -9.89 14.69 -18.70
N THR A 217 -11.02 14.32 -18.14
CA THR A 217 -11.43 14.77 -16.81
C THR A 217 -12.18 13.65 -16.11
N MET A 218 -11.72 13.28 -14.93
CA MET A 218 -12.45 12.47 -13.95
C MET A 218 -12.94 13.37 -12.83
N TYR A 219 -13.88 12.85 -12.05
CA TYR A 219 -14.44 13.56 -10.92
C TYR A 219 -14.22 12.76 -9.63
N CYS A 220 -13.93 13.46 -8.55
CA CYS A 220 -13.62 12.90 -7.25
C CYS A 220 -14.49 13.54 -6.17
N VAL A 221 -15.06 12.74 -5.26
CA VAL A 221 -15.78 13.19 -4.06
C VAL A 221 -15.39 12.39 -2.82
N GLY A 222 -15.47 13.03 -1.66
CA GLY A 222 -15.27 12.37 -0.37
C GLY A 222 -13.83 12.38 0.15
N LEU A 223 -12.90 13.04 -0.54
CA LEU A 223 -11.46 13.07 -0.18
C LEU A 223 -11.18 13.33 1.31
N ARG A 224 -11.99 14.18 1.98
CA ARG A 224 -11.88 14.49 3.41
C ARG A 224 -11.85 13.25 4.31
N ASP A 225 -12.48 12.17 3.90
CA ASP A 225 -12.57 10.95 4.71
C ASP A 225 -11.31 10.09 4.62
N GLY A 226 -10.29 10.49 3.85
CA GLY A 226 -9.10 9.67 3.58
C GLY A 226 -9.39 8.50 2.63
N ARG A 227 -10.57 8.53 2.02
CA ARG A 227 -11.07 7.63 0.99
C ARG A 227 -11.95 8.46 0.07
N TYR A 228 -11.77 8.36 -1.23
CA TYR A 228 -12.61 9.09 -2.19
C TYR A 228 -13.12 8.19 -3.29
N ARG A 229 -14.26 8.57 -3.84
CA ARG A 229 -14.84 7.93 -5.01
C ARG A 229 -14.40 8.69 -6.25
N ILE A 230 -13.88 7.98 -7.24
CA ILE A 230 -13.63 8.49 -8.57
C ILE A 230 -14.72 8.02 -9.51
N SER A 231 -15.12 8.87 -10.46
CA SER A 231 -15.94 8.42 -11.58
C SER A 231 -15.31 8.83 -12.91
N ASP A 232 -15.45 7.93 -13.88
CA ASP A 232 -15.23 8.29 -15.27
C ASP A 232 -16.31 9.28 -15.74
N ARG A 233 -16.01 9.98 -16.83
CA ARG A 233 -16.82 11.08 -17.30
C ARG A 233 -18.20 10.59 -17.75
N ILE A 234 -19.25 10.85 -16.97
CA ILE A 234 -20.69 10.86 -17.33
C ILE A 234 -21.02 9.90 -18.50
N LYS A 235 -20.60 8.64 -18.41
CA LYS A 235 -21.11 7.57 -19.26
C LYS A 235 -22.11 6.85 -18.39
N ASN A 236 -23.30 6.63 -18.92
CA ASN A 236 -24.28 5.76 -18.28
C ASN A 236 -23.99 4.33 -18.78
N PRO A 237 -23.77 3.34 -17.90
CA PRO A 237 -23.75 3.45 -16.43
C PRO A 237 -22.46 4.10 -15.91
N LEU A 238 -22.55 4.92 -14.85
CA LEU A 238 -21.37 5.54 -14.24
C LEU A 238 -20.48 4.44 -13.67
N LYS A 239 -19.21 4.45 -14.09
CA LYS A 239 -18.23 3.61 -13.42
C LYS A 239 -17.65 4.41 -12.27
N VAL A 240 -17.96 3.96 -11.06
CA VAL A 240 -17.47 4.57 -9.82
C VAL A 240 -16.55 3.57 -9.14
N ASP A 241 -15.38 4.04 -8.74
CA ASP A 241 -14.40 3.28 -7.99
C ASP A 241 -14.08 4.02 -6.68
N SER A 242 -13.60 3.30 -5.67
CA SER A 242 -13.22 3.84 -4.37
C SER A 242 -11.73 3.64 -4.17
N ILE A 243 -11.05 4.70 -3.71
CA ILE A 243 -9.60 4.72 -3.49
C ILE A 243 -9.31 5.24 -2.09
N SER A 244 -8.56 4.47 -1.29
CA SER A 244 -8.00 4.94 -0.02
C SER A 244 -6.75 5.78 -0.26
N CYS A 245 -6.55 6.80 0.57
CA CYS A 245 -5.35 7.63 0.54
C CYS A 245 -4.81 7.96 1.93
N CYS A 246 -3.49 7.99 2.06
CA CYS A 246 -2.79 8.58 3.21
C CYS A 246 -2.50 10.05 2.92
N PHE A 247 -3.02 10.97 3.74
CA PHE A 247 -2.57 12.37 3.68
C PHE A 247 -1.11 12.49 4.10
N THR A 248 -0.41 13.48 3.58
CA THR A 248 0.98 13.80 3.92
C THR A 248 1.10 15.31 4.20
N PRO A 249 2.22 15.79 4.76
CA PRO A 249 2.46 17.23 4.93
C PRO A 249 2.45 18.04 3.62
N THR A 250 2.47 17.37 2.46
CA THR A 250 2.55 18.03 1.14
C THR A 250 1.38 17.70 0.21
N GLY A 251 0.50 16.76 0.59
CA GLY A 251 -0.65 16.36 -0.21
C GLY A 251 -1.21 15.02 0.27
N PHE A 252 -1.27 14.01 -0.61
CA PHE A 252 -1.67 12.65 -0.24
C PHE A 252 -1.13 11.59 -1.21
N ARG A 253 -1.13 10.33 -0.79
CA ARG A 253 -0.80 9.17 -1.62
C ARG A 253 -1.94 8.16 -1.62
N ASN A 254 -2.28 7.62 -2.79
CA ASN A 254 -3.24 6.55 -2.99
C ASN A 254 -2.66 5.18 -2.62
N GLU A 255 -3.53 4.24 -2.27
CA GLU A 255 -3.17 2.84 -2.02
C GLU A 255 -2.63 2.12 -3.28
N ARG A 256 -3.09 2.53 -4.46
CA ARG A 256 -2.68 1.98 -5.77
C ARG A 256 -2.42 3.10 -6.79
N THR A 257 -1.72 2.74 -7.86
CA THR A 257 -1.60 3.59 -9.05
C THR A 257 -2.90 3.57 -9.84
N ASP A 258 -3.21 4.68 -10.50
CA ASP A 258 -4.30 4.78 -11.47
C ASP A 258 -3.87 5.66 -12.66
N THR A 259 -4.71 5.81 -13.67
CA THR A 259 -4.37 6.46 -14.93
C THR A 259 -5.48 7.36 -15.48
N ILE A 260 -5.09 8.44 -16.15
CA ILE A 260 -5.98 9.30 -16.94
C ILE A 260 -5.20 9.83 -18.15
N ALA A 261 -5.80 9.80 -19.35
CA ALA A 261 -5.13 10.16 -20.60
C ALA A 261 -3.76 9.47 -20.81
N GLY A 262 -3.57 8.26 -20.27
CA GLY A 262 -2.29 7.52 -20.34
C GLY A 262 -1.21 7.95 -19.33
N HIS A 263 -1.46 8.99 -18.53
CA HIS A 263 -0.57 9.41 -17.44
C HIS A 263 -0.89 8.63 -16.17
N VAL A 264 0.15 8.12 -15.49
CA VAL A 264 0.03 7.34 -14.25
C VAL A 264 0.16 8.28 -13.05
N PHE A 265 -0.64 8.05 -12.02
CA PHE A 265 -0.54 8.79 -10.76
C PHE A 265 -0.75 7.88 -9.54
N GLN A 266 -0.06 8.19 -8.45
CA GLN A 266 -0.30 7.58 -7.14
C GLN A 266 -0.22 8.60 -6.01
N GLU A 267 0.72 9.53 -6.08
CA GLU A 267 0.94 10.59 -5.10
C GLU A 267 0.63 11.96 -5.72
N PHE A 268 -0.09 12.79 -4.97
CA PHE A 268 -0.40 14.15 -5.33
C PHE A 268 0.18 15.12 -4.31
N LYS A 269 0.85 16.18 -4.77
CA LYS A 269 1.44 17.24 -3.94
C LYS A 269 0.92 18.60 -4.34
N MET A 270 0.80 19.50 -3.36
CA MET A 270 0.43 20.89 -3.61
C MET A 270 1.47 21.55 -4.50
N ASN A 271 1.02 22.24 -5.55
CA ASN A 271 1.90 23.04 -6.40
C ASN A 271 2.41 24.28 -5.66
N GLU A 272 3.48 24.89 -6.17
CA GLU A 272 4.10 26.08 -5.56
C GLU A 272 3.12 27.25 -5.44
N GLU A 273 2.14 27.36 -6.34
CA GLU A 273 1.13 28.41 -6.30
C GLU A 273 0.03 28.16 -5.24
N GLY A 274 -0.07 26.96 -4.67
CA GLY A 274 -1.11 26.62 -3.69
C GLY A 274 -2.52 26.52 -4.28
N THR A 275 -2.64 26.29 -5.59
CA THR A 275 -3.90 26.32 -6.33
C THR A 275 -4.40 24.96 -6.78
N ALA A 276 -3.51 23.96 -6.84
CA ALA A 276 -3.84 22.63 -7.30
C ALA A 276 -2.90 21.59 -6.70
N LEU A 277 -3.37 20.35 -6.63
CA LEU A 277 -2.47 19.22 -6.41
C LEU A 277 -2.02 18.67 -7.76
N ILE A 278 -0.77 18.27 -7.87
CA ILE A 278 -0.15 17.70 -9.07
C ILE A 278 0.49 16.36 -8.74
N ASN A 279 0.45 15.42 -9.68
CA ASN A 279 1.10 14.12 -9.50
C ASN A 279 2.63 14.24 -9.62
N GLU A 280 3.32 13.11 -9.51
CA GLU A 280 4.78 13.00 -9.41
C GLU A 280 5.55 13.66 -10.57
N ASP A 281 4.97 13.66 -11.77
CA ASP A 281 5.56 14.26 -12.99
C ASP A 281 4.83 15.52 -13.48
N ALA A 282 3.88 16.04 -12.68
CA ALA A 282 3.06 17.20 -12.98
C ALA A 282 2.19 17.11 -14.26
N SER A 283 1.92 15.89 -14.75
CA SER A 283 1.03 15.66 -15.89
C SER A 283 -0.46 15.60 -15.52
N VAL A 284 -0.77 15.23 -14.28
CA VAL A 284 -2.14 15.09 -13.75
C VAL A 284 -2.37 16.12 -12.65
N ARG A 285 -3.51 16.81 -12.72
CA ARG A 285 -3.87 17.89 -11.81
C ARG A 285 -5.22 17.65 -11.13
N ILE A 286 -5.27 17.86 -9.82
CA ILE A 286 -6.50 17.91 -9.02
C ILE A 286 -6.83 19.35 -8.64
N THR A 287 -8.04 19.80 -8.97
CA THR A 287 -8.58 21.11 -8.58
C THR A 287 -9.94 20.97 -7.92
N ALA A 288 -10.14 21.70 -6.83
CA ALA A 288 -11.46 21.84 -6.21
C ALA A 288 -12.48 22.39 -7.21
N THR A 289 -13.73 21.92 -7.13
CA THR A 289 -14.84 22.39 -7.94
C THR A 289 -16.11 22.54 -7.12
N TRP A 290 -16.99 23.44 -7.57
CA TRP A 290 -18.34 23.63 -7.03
C TRP A 290 -19.41 22.86 -7.81
N ASP A 291 -18.99 22.09 -8.81
CA ASP A 291 -19.87 21.18 -9.53
C ASP A 291 -20.38 20.09 -8.58
N THR A 292 -21.71 19.99 -8.45
CA THR A 292 -22.40 18.98 -7.63
C THR A 292 -23.11 17.92 -8.49
N SER A 293 -23.00 17.99 -9.82
CA SER A 293 -23.75 17.14 -10.76
C SER A 293 -23.58 15.63 -10.51
N LEU A 294 -22.43 15.24 -9.94
CA LEU A 294 -22.12 13.86 -9.59
C LEU A 294 -22.42 13.51 -8.13
N ALA A 295 -22.36 14.48 -7.19
CA ALA A 295 -22.76 14.27 -5.81
C ALA A 295 -24.27 13.93 -5.69
N GLU A 296 -25.07 14.36 -6.66
CA GLU A 296 -26.51 14.09 -6.74
C GLU A 296 -26.84 12.77 -7.48
N SER A 297 -25.85 12.09 -8.06
CA SER A 297 -26.08 10.84 -8.79
C SER A 297 -26.28 9.66 -7.82
N THR A 298 -27.39 8.94 -7.98
CA THR A 298 -27.73 7.78 -7.14
C THR A 298 -26.66 6.68 -7.21
N GLU A 299 -26.03 6.48 -8.37
CA GLU A 299 -25.00 5.44 -8.57
C GLU A 299 -23.77 5.65 -7.68
N ILE A 300 -23.41 6.89 -7.33
CA ILE A 300 -22.33 7.18 -6.37
C ILE A 300 -22.78 6.91 -4.93
N MET A 301 -24.04 7.18 -4.58
CA MET A 301 -24.57 6.99 -3.23
C MET A 301 -24.79 5.50 -2.86
N TRP A 302 -24.95 4.59 -3.82
CA TRP A 302 -25.32 3.19 -3.57
C TRP A 302 -24.17 2.16 -3.59
N ILE A 303 -22.92 2.57 -3.85
CA ILE A 303 -21.74 1.69 -3.70
C ILE A 303 -21.55 1.18 -2.25
N ASP A 304 -22.20 1.79 -1.26
CA ASP A 304 -22.11 1.34 0.12
C ASP A 304 -22.98 0.09 0.44
N ALA A 305 -23.76 -0.48 -0.49
CA ALA A 305 -24.63 -1.62 -0.18
C ALA A 305 -24.48 -2.85 -1.10
N GLU A 306 -24.36 -2.67 -2.42
CA GLU A 306 -24.35 -3.80 -3.38
C GLU A 306 -22.94 -4.28 -3.76
N SER A 307 -21.93 -3.39 -3.86
CA SER A 307 -20.55 -3.85 -4.10
C SER A 307 -19.88 -4.47 -2.87
N LEU A 308 -20.47 -4.27 -1.69
CA LEU A 308 -20.14 -5.07 -0.52
C LEU A 308 -20.80 -6.45 -0.56
N SER A 309 -21.86 -6.71 -1.33
CA SER A 309 -22.49 -8.05 -1.32
C SER A 309 -21.86 -9.05 -2.28
N ASP A 310 -21.26 -8.59 -3.38
CA ASP A 310 -20.91 -9.45 -4.51
C ASP A 310 -19.45 -9.94 -4.51
N ASP A 311 -18.58 -9.34 -3.69
CA ASP A 311 -17.21 -9.80 -3.42
C ASP A 311 -17.02 -10.31 -1.97
N LEU A 312 -18.12 -10.55 -1.23
CA LEU A 312 -18.13 -11.12 0.14
C LEU A 312 -18.44 -12.62 0.17
#